data_AF-A0A1V4HSS3-F1
#
_entry.id   AF-A0A1V4HSS3-F1
#
_cell.length_a   1.000
_cell.length_b   1.000
_cell.length_c   1.000
_cell.angle_alpha   90.00
_cell.angle_beta   90.00
_cell.angle_gamma   90.00
#
_symmetry.space_group_name_H-M   'P 1'
#
loop_
_entity.id
_entity.type
_entity.pdbx_description
1 polymer ?
#
loop_
_entity_poly.entity_id
_entity_poly.type
_entity_poly.pdbx_seq_one_letter_code
_entity_poly.pdbx_strand_id
1 'polypeptide(L)'
;MSNKLMGAAAIILDSERRILLVKHSYGKNNWDLPGGKSDMHHFVFISNNENNQEPEPSSPEILECRYCSIDDLPKPISDFTYKRNRMLYSMIDSFYSTL
;
A
#
# COMPACT_ATOMS: atom_id res chain seq x y z
N MET A 1 1.75 -30.34 -6.37
CA MET A 1 2.37 -29.01 -6.57
C MET A 1 1.31 -27.97 -6.24
N SER A 2 1.39 -27.27 -5.11
CA SER A 2 0.52 -26.12 -4.87
C SER A 2 0.96 -24.99 -5.80
N ASN A 3 0.07 -24.52 -6.68
CA ASN A 3 0.33 -23.32 -7.48
C ASN A 3 0.37 -22.13 -6.52
N LYS A 4 1.57 -21.76 -6.09
CA LYS A 4 1.79 -20.57 -5.27
C LYS A 4 1.49 -19.36 -6.14
N LEU A 5 0.39 -18.66 -5.84
CA LEU A 5 -0.01 -17.47 -6.57
C LEU A 5 1.02 -16.35 -6.34
N MET A 6 1.47 -15.71 -7.41
CA MET A 6 2.37 -14.56 -7.34
C MET A 6 1.53 -13.29 -7.11
N GLY A 7 1.77 -12.57 -6.01
CA GLY A 7 1.15 -11.27 -5.75
C GLY A 7 1.98 -10.11 -6.26
N ALA A 8 1.31 -9.03 -6.66
CA ALA A 8 1.92 -7.73 -6.90
C ALA A 8 1.16 -6.65 -6.15
N ALA A 9 1.88 -5.68 -5.60
CA ALA A 9 1.34 -4.49 -4.93
C ALA A 9 1.98 -3.23 -5.51
N ALA A 10 1.38 -2.09 -5.22
CA ALA A 10 1.94 -0.79 -5.51
C ALA A 10 2.07 0.05 -4.24
N ILE A 11 3.15 0.81 -4.14
CA ILE A 11 3.25 1.98 -3.29
C ILE A 11 3.05 3.19 -4.19
N ILE A 12 1.98 3.92 -3.93
CA ILE A 12 1.66 5.16 -4.62
C ILE A 12 1.82 6.28 -3.60
N LEU A 13 2.73 7.21 -3.88
CA LEU A 13 2.99 8.38 -3.04
C LEU A 13 2.28 9.61 -3.61
N ASP A 14 1.80 10.49 -2.75
CA ASP A 14 1.42 11.85 -3.14
C ASP A 14 2.58 12.84 -2.95
N SER A 15 2.34 14.12 -3.26
CA SER A 15 3.34 15.18 -3.08
C SER A 15 3.78 15.41 -1.63
N GLU A 16 2.98 14.98 -0.64
CA GLU A 16 3.33 15.02 0.79
C GLU A 16 4.08 13.74 1.25
N ARG A 17 4.43 12.84 0.32
CA ARG A 17 5.07 11.55 0.58
C ARG A 17 4.23 10.62 1.47
N ARG A 18 2.92 10.78 1.45
CA ARG A 18 1.99 9.86 2.11
C ARG A 18 1.71 8.67 1.20
N ILE A 19 1.46 7.50 1.77
CA ILE A 19 1.24 6.24 1.04
C ILE A 19 -0.25 6.02 0.84
N LEU A 20 -0.67 5.70 -0.39
CA LEU A 20 -2.04 5.26 -0.66
C LEU A 20 -2.32 3.90 -0.01
N LEU A 21 -3.37 3.85 0.81
CA LEU A 21 -3.91 2.61 1.37
C LEU A 21 -5.36 2.42 0.97
N VAL A 22 -5.75 1.15 0.85
CA VAL A 22 -7.12 0.73 0.58
C VAL A 22 -7.66 -0.09 1.74
N LYS A 23 -8.94 0.10 2.06
CA LYS A 23 -9.66 -0.66 3.07
C LYS A 23 -10.57 -1.67 2.40
N HIS A 24 -10.28 -2.94 2.57
CA HIS A 24 -11.07 -4.02 2.01
C HIS A 24 -12.39 -4.24 2.78
N SER A 25 -13.41 -4.70 2.09
CA SER A 25 -14.69 -5.12 2.69
C SER A 25 -14.60 -6.44 3.47
N TYR A 26 -13.48 -7.16 3.30
CA TYR A 26 -13.20 -8.43 3.94
C TYR A 26 -11.93 -8.37 4.81
N GLY A 27 -11.81 -9.32 5.75
CA GLY A 27 -10.66 -9.44 6.64
C GLY A 27 -10.76 -8.58 7.90
N LYS A 28 -10.10 -9.02 8.99
CA LYS A 28 -10.17 -8.38 10.31
C LYS A 28 -9.30 -7.11 10.43
N ASN A 29 -8.20 -7.06 9.67
CA ASN A 29 -7.26 -5.95 9.57
C ASN A 29 -7.21 -5.51 8.10
N ASN A 30 -8.23 -4.78 7.68
CA ASN A 30 -8.59 -4.65 6.28
C ASN A 30 -7.89 -3.52 5.52
N TRP A 31 -6.95 -2.81 6.14
CA TRP A 31 -6.11 -1.83 5.46
C TRP A 31 -4.87 -2.49 4.85
N ASP A 32 -4.64 -2.27 3.56
CA ASP A 32 -3.44 -2.74 2.86
C ASP A 32 -3.04 -1.85 1.68
N LEU A 33 -1.90 -2.16 1.04
CA LEU A 33 -1.49 -1.58 -0.22
C LEU A 33 -2.45 -2.00 -1.36
N PRO A 34 -2.66 -1.13 -2.37
CA PRO A 34 -3.29 -1.54 -3.62
C PRO A 34 -2.56 -2.75 -4.23
N GLY A 35 -3.28 -3.82 -4.54
CA GLY A 35 -2.65 -5.04 -5.05
C GLY A 35 -3.63 -6.19 -5.23
N GLY A 36 -3.13 -7.25 -5.88
CA GLY A 36 -3.88 -8.47 -6.11
C GLY A 36 -3.89 -9.41 -4.90
N LYS A 37 -4.89 -10.28 -4.83
CA LYS A 37 -5.05 -11.27 -3.76
C LYS A 37 -3.97 -12.35 -3.85
N SER A 38 -2.89 -12.20 -3.08
CA SER A 38 -1.95 -13.28 -2.81
C SER A 38 -1.34 -13.16 -1.42
N ASP A 39 -1.13 -14.32 -0.79
CA ASP A 39 -0.49 -14.47 0.52
C ASP A 39 0.95 -13.95 0.53
N MET A 40 1.58 -13.81 -0.64
CA MET A 40 2.91 -13.20 -0.80
C MET A 40 2.95 -12.26 -2.00
N HIS A 41 3.28 -11.00 -1.73
CA HIS A 41 3.58 -10.02 -2.77
C HIS A 41 5.04 -10.20 -3.17
N HIS A 42 5.27 -10.69 -4.39
CA HIS A 42 6.61 -10.94 -4.93
C HIS A 42 7.21 -9.70 -5.59
N PHE A 43 6.34 -8.77 -6.03
CA PHE A 43 6.75 -7.51 -6.64
C PHE A 43 6.00 -6.35 -6.00
N VAL A 44 6.73 -5.24 -5.80
CA VAL A 44 6.15 -3.96 -5.40
C VAL A 44 6.60 -2.91 -6.40
N PHE A 45 5.64 -2.23 -7.01
CA PHE A 45 5.88 -1.08 -7.88
C PHE A 45 5.83 0.21 -7.08
N ILE A 46 6.64 1.20 -7.45
CA ILE A 46 6.64 2.53 -6.84
C ILE A 46 6.15 3.51 -7.89
N SER A 47 5.19 4.36 -7.51
CA SER A 47 4.66 5.42 -8.36
C SER A 47 4.44 6.68 -7.55
N ASN A 48 4.57 7.83 -8.20
CA ASN A 48 4.16 9.12 -7.65
C ASN A 48 2.86 9.57 -8.32
N ASN A 49 1.94 10.12 -7.54
CA ASN A 49 0.75 10.81 -8.02
C ASN A 49 1.09 12.29 -8.21
N GLU A 50 1.61 12.64 -9.39
CA GLU A 50 2.08 14.00 -9.70
C GLU A 50 0.96 15.04 -9.73
N ASN A 51 -0.28 14.61 -9.99
CA ASN A 51 -1.44 15.49 -10.14
C ASN A 51 -2.20 15.71 -8.83
N ASN A 52 -1.74 15.13 -7.71
CA ASN A 52 -2.45 15.15 -6.42
C ASN A 52 -3.93 14.75 -6.55
N GLN A 53 -4.24 13.81 -7.44
CA GLN A 53 -5.61 13.31 -7.59
C GLN A 53 -6.04 12.61 -6.31
N GLU A 54 -7.20 12.97 -5.77
CA GLU A 54 -7.77 12.25 -4.63
C GLU A 54 -8.12 10.80 -5.03
N PRO A 55 -7.77 9.82 -4.20
CA PRO A 55 -8.04 8.43 -4.52
C PRO A 55 -9.50 8.11 -4.24
N GLU A 56 -10.14 7.37 -5.15
CA GLU A 56 -11.52 6.92 -4.99
C GLU A 56 -11.62 5.39 -5.09
N PRO A 57 -12.49 4.73 -4.29
CA PRO A 57 -12.72 3.31 -4.42
C PRO A 57 -13.26 2.93 -5.80
N SER A 58 -12.62 1.96 -6.46
CA SER A 58 -12.99 1.54 -7.81
C SER A 58 -13.91 0.32 -7.87
N SER A 59 -14.18 -0.33 -6.73
CA SER A 59 -15.00 -1.54 -6.68
C SER A 59 -15.67 -1.73 -5.31
N PRO A 60 -16.73 -2.55 -5.21
CA PRO A 60 -17.38 -2.89 -3.93
C PRO A 60 -16.47 -3.59 -2.91
N GLU A 61 -15.33 -4.13 -3.37
CA GLU A 61 -14.35 -4.75 -2.48
C GLU A 61 -13.55 -3.72 -1.68
N ILE A 62 -13.49 -2.47 -2.15
CA ILE A 62 -12.79 -1.37 -1.49
C ILE A 62 -13.83 -0.45 -0.85
N LEU A 63 -13.88 -0.44 0.48
CA LEU A 63 -14.81 0.41 1.23
C LEU A 63 -14.32 1.86 1.32
N GLU A 64 -13.00 2.04 1.30
CA GLU A 64 -12.36 3.33 1.52
C GLU A 64 -10.95 3.30 0.95
N CYS A 65 -10.43 4.42 0.45
CA CYS A 65 -9.02 4.57 0.15
C CYS A 65 -8.57 6.01 0.43
N ARG A 66 -7.33 6.16 0.89
CA ARG A 66 -6.77 7.47 1.21
C ARG A 66 -5.25 7.41 1.32
N TYR A 67 -4.61 8.57 1.16
CA TYR A 67 -3.20 8.74 1.45
C TYR A 67 -2.99 8.84 2.98
N CYS A 68 -2.02 8.10 3.51
CA CYS A 68 -1.70 8.08 4.94
C CYS A 68 -0.21 8.35 5.19
N SER A 69 0.08 9.12 6.23
CA SER A 69 1.45 9.26 6.72
C SER A 69 1.96 7.92 7.25
N ILE A 70 3.24 7.64 7.01
CA ILE A 70 3.91 6.43 7.51
C ILE A 70 4.02 6.40 9.04
N ASP A 71 3.91 7.57 9.67
CA ASP A 71 3.92 7.74 11.13
C ASP A 71 2.51 7.75 11.74
N ASP A 72 1.46 7.84 10.91
CA ASP A 72 0.06 7.81 11.34
C ASP A 72 -0.78 6.90 10.42
N LEU A 73 -0.43 5.62 10.43
CA LEU A 73 -1.14 4.60 9.66
C LEU A 73 -2.51 4.28 10.29
N PRO A 74 -3.54 3.98 9.47
CA PRO A 74 -4.88 3.63 9.96
C PRO A 74 -4.87 2.40 10.86
N LYS A 75 -5.84 2.34 11.78
CA LYS A 75 -6.07 1.19 12.66
C LYS A 75 -7.52 0.69 12.52
N PRO A 76 -7.78 -0.62 12.59
CA PRO A 76 -6.82 -1.71 12.77
C PRO A 76 -6.10 -2.07 11.47
N ILE A 77 -4.77 -2.26 11.55
CA ILE A 77 -3.91 -2.71 10.45
C ILE A 77 -3.08 -3.90 10.95
N SER A 78 -2.73 -4.83 10.05
CA SER A 78 -1.97 -6.01 10.45
C SER A 78 -0.51 -5.65 10.72
N ASP A 79 0.14 -6.34 11.67
CA ASP A 79 1.57 -6.16 11.95
C ASP A 79 2.43 -6.41 10.71
N PHE A 80 2.02 -7.36 9.87
CA PHE A 80 2.72 -7.67 8.61
C PHE A 80 2.66 -6.49 7.65
N THR A 81 1.47 -5.93 7.43
CA THR A 81 1.26 -4.75 6.58
C THR A 81 2.05 -3.56 7.13
N TYR A 82 2.00 -3.32 8.43
CA TYR A 82 2.74 -2.24 9.07
C TYR A 82 4.25 -2.36 8.82
N LYS A 83 4.85 -3.52 9.13
CA LYS A 83 6.30 -3.75 8.96
C LYS A 83 6.73 -3.61 7.50
N ARG A 84 5.95 -4.16 6.57
CA ARG A 84 6.21 -4.07 5.13
C ARG A 84 6.20 -2.63 4.64
N ASN A 85 5.16 -1.87 4.98
CA ASN A 85 5.02 -0.49 4.52
C ASN A 85 6.16 0.38 5.07
N ARG A 86 6.56 0.17 6.33
CA ARG A 86 7.72 0.84 6.93
C ARG A 86 9.03 0.53 6.21
N MET A 87 9.30 -0.75 5.95
CA MET A 87 10.51 -1.19 5.26
C MET A 87 10.61 -0.59 3.86
N LEU A 88 9.52 -0.66 3.09
CA LEU A 88 9.48 -0.14 1.73
C LEU A 88 9.61 1.39 1.70
N TYR A 89 8.97 2.10 2.64
CA TYR A 89 9.12 3.54 2.76
C TYR A 89 10.59 3.93 3.03
N SER A 90 11.28 3.25 3.95
CA SER A 90 12.69 3.50 4.22
C SER A 90 13.59 3.22 3.01
N MET A 91 13.28 2.19 2.20
CA MET A 91 14.01 1.93 0.94
C MET A 91 13.81 3.06 -0.08
N ILE A 92 12.57 3.53 -0.23
CA ILE A 92 12.24 4.64 -1.12
C ILE A 92 12.94 5.92 -0.67
N ASP A 93 12.90 6.22 0.63
CA ASP A 93 13.51 7.43 1.18
C ASP A 93 15.04 7.42 1.02
N SER A 94 15.68 6.26 1.23
CA SER A 94 17.10 6.09 0.95
C SER A 94 17.43 6.27 -0.53
N PHE A 95 16.60 5.78 -1.44
CA PHE A 95 16.81 5.91 -2.88
C PHE A 95 16.77 7.39 -3.32
N TYR A 96 15.76 8.15 -2.89
CA TYR A 96 15.66 9.57 -3.21
C TYR A 96 16.72 10.43 -2.53
N SER A 97 17.24 10.02 -1.37
CA SER A 97 18.33 10.74 -0.68
C SER A 97 19.70 10.58 -1.37
N THR A 98 19.82 9.66 -2.32
CA THR A 98 21.06 9.38 -3.06
C THR A 98 21.07 9.96 -4.48
N LEU A 99 19.99 10.65 -4.88
CA LEU A 99 19.85 11.38 -6.15
C LEU A 99 20.09 12.88 -5.93
#